data_AF-A0A958YVZ3-F1
#
_entry.id   AF-A0A958YVZ3-F1
#
_cell.length_a   1.000
_cell.length_b   1.000
_cell.length_c   1.000
_cell.angle_alpha   90.00
_cell.angle_beta   90.00
_cell.angle_gamma   90.00
#
_symmetry.space_group_name_H-M   'P 1'
#
loop_
_entity.id
_entity.type
_entity.pdbx_description
1 polymer ?
#
loop_
_entity_poly.entity_id
_entity_poly.type
_entity_poly.pdbx_seq_one_letter_code
_entity_poly.pdbx_strand_id
1 'polypeptide(L)'
;IKPAIEFRHSQWFNDESVAKGLYAILEKYQITNIIVDTAGRRDLLHMRMTTSTAFIRYNGANHPTDYDRLDAWVDKLEEWVAQGLQNIYFFVHQNIEKASPLLSAHFIKKMNERLSLNLQLPKMDNPNTLF
;
A
#
# COMPACT_ATOMS: atom_id res chain seq x y z
N ILE A 1 -19.36 -7.83 7.09
CA ILE A 1 -18.62 -6.87 6.22
C ILE A 1 -17.37 -6.45 6.99
N LYS A 2 -16.18 -6.43 6.38
CA LYS A 2 -14.94 -5.93 6.99
C LYS A 2 -14.57 -4.59 6.34
N PRO A 3 -14.87 -3.43 6.95
CA PRO A 3 -14.62 -2.13 6.34
C PRO A 3 -13.14 -1.71 6.48
N ALA A 4 -12.70 -0.85 5.56
CA ALA A 4 -11.44 -0.15 5.61
C ALA A 4 -11.69 1.35 5.43
N ILE A 5 -11.01 2.20 6.22
CA ILE A 5 -11.23 3.66 6.22
C ILE A 5 -9.90 4.37 6.03
N GLU A 6 -9.91 5.40 5.19
CA GLU A 6 -8.78 6.30 4.93
C GLU A 6 -9.06 7.67 5.54
N PHE A 7 -8.11 8.18 6.32
CA PHE A 7 -8.15 9.53 6.87
C PHE A 7 -7.12 10.42 6.16
N ARG A 8 -7.57 11.57 5.63
CA ARG A 8 -6.74 12.43 4.76
C ARG A 8 -6.14 13.67 5.44
N HIS A 9 -6.61 13.99 6.65
CA HIS A 9 -6.14 15.15 7.40
C HIS A 9 -5.01 14.72 8.35
N SER A 10 -3.85 15.39 8.29
CA SER A 10 -2.66 14.95 9.02
C SER A 10 -2.77 15.04 10.54
N GLN A 11 -3.65 15.90 11.07
CA GLN A 11 -3.92 15.97 12.51
C GLN A 11 -4.50 14.68 13.11
N TRP A 12 -5.04 13.76 12.31
CA TRP A 12 -5.45 12.44 12.80
C TRP A 12 -4.27 11.61 13.32
N PHE A 13 -3.06 11.88 12.82
CA PHE A 13 -1.87 11.07 13.08
C PHE A 13 -0.77 11.84 13.81
N ASN A 14 -0.70 13.17 13.63
CA ASN A 14 0.36 13.99 14.20
C ASN A 14 0.12 14.42 15.65
N ASP A 15 -1.10 14.27 16.17
CA ASP A 15 -1.40 14.42 17.60
C ASP A 15 -1.53 13.02 18.23
N GLU A 16 -0.65 12.69 19.18
CA GLU A 16 -0.58 11.36 19.78
C GLU A 16 -1.88 10.97 20.51
N SER A 17 -2.56 11.94 21.13
CA SER A 17 -3.80 11.68 21.86
C SER A 17 -4.96 11.37 20.91
N VAL A 18 -5.05 12.12 19.82
CA VAL A 18 -6.03 11.91 18.74
C VAL A 18 -5.76 10.58 18.05
N ALA A 19 -4.50 10.29 17.70
CA ALA A 19 -4.10 9.07 17.03
C ALA A 19 -4.42 7.83 17.88
N LYS A 20 -4.09 7.84 19.18
CA LYS A 20 -4.42 6.73 20.09
C LYS A 20 -5.92 6.51 20.20
N GLY A 21 -6.70 7.58 20.32
CA GLY A 21 -8.17 7.49 20.34
C GLY A 21 -8.74 6.89 19.06
N LEU A 22 -8.24 7.34 17.90
CA LEU A 22 -8.60 6.80 16.60
C LEU A 22 -8.28 5.30 16.50
N TYR A 23 -7.05 4.90 16.83
CA TYR A 23 -6.63 3.50 16.73
C TYR A 23 -7.47 2.58 17.63
N ALA A 24 -7.75 3.00 18.87
CA ALA A 24 -8.58 2.24 19.79
C ALA A 24 -10.01 2.03 19.24
N ILE A 25 -10.59 3.05 18.60
CA ILE A 25 -11.91 2.94 17.96
C ILE A 25 -11.85 1.95 16.79
N LEU A 26 -10.87 2.09 15.89
CA LEU A 26 -10.75 1.22 14.73
C LEU A 26 -10.50 -0.25 15.12
N GLU A 27 -9.64 -0.50 16.12
CA GLU A 27 -9.40 -1.83 16.68
C GLU A 27 -10.65 -2.43 17.31
N LYS A 28 -11.36 -1.65 18.15
CA LYS A 28 -12.60 -2.07 18.81
C LYS A 28 -13.66 -2.54 17.81
N TYR A 29 -13.77 -1.86 16.67
CA TYR A 29 -14.74 -2.19 15.62
C TYR A 29 -14.17 -3.03 14.48
N GLN A 30 -12.93 -3.53 14.61
CA GLN A 30 -12.24 -4.35 13.61
C GLN A 30 -12.19 -3.69 12.22
N ILE A 31 -12.00 -2.38 12.19
CA ILE A 31 -11.91 -1.57 10.98
C ILE A 31 -10.44 -1.45 10.58
N THR A 32 -10.15 -1.73 9.31
CA THR A 32 -8.78 -1.60 8.78
C THR A 32 -8.44 -0.13 8.52
N ASN A 33 -7.38 0.37 9.15
CA ASN A 33 -6.85 1.70 8.90
C ASN A 33 -6.01 1.70 7.60
N ILE A 34 -6.47 2.40 6.56
CA ILE A 34 -5.80 2.43 5.25
C ILE A 34 -4.52 3.27 5.36
N ILE A 35 -3.39 2.67 5.00
CA ILE A 35 -2.11 3.37 4.91
C ILE A 35 -1.96 3.95 3.51
N VAL A 36 -1.75 5.26 3.43
CA VAL A 36 -1.57 5.96 2.15
C VAL A 36 -0.12 6.38 2.00
N ASP A 37 0.53 5.90 0.94
CA ASP A 37 1.88 6.33 0.59
C ASP A 37 1.83 7.24 -0.63
N THR A 38 2.08 8.53 -0.42
CA THR A 38 2.10 9.55 -1.49
C THR A 38 3.40 10.32 -1.43
N ALA A 39 4.05 10.50 -2.58
CA ALA A 39 5.28 11.27 -2.66
C ALA A 39 5.10 12.68 -2.08
N GLY A 40 6.04 13.11 -1.24
CA GLY A 40 5.99 14.42 -0.57
C GLY A 40 4.97 14.55 0.57
N ARG A 41 4.19 13.52 0.89
CA ARG A 41 3.16 13.53 1.98
C ARG A 41 3.45 12.49 3.06
N ARG A 42 4.66 12.51 3.61
CA ARG A 42 5.04 11.63 4.74
C ARG A 42 4.26 11.91 6.01
N ASP A 43 3.68 13.09 6.16
CA ASP A 43 2.78 13.47 7.25
C ASP A 43 1.49 12.63 7.32
N LEU A 44 1.14 11.90 6.26
CA LEU A 44 0.01 10.96 6.23
C LEU A 44 0.42 9.49 6.37
N LEU A 45 1.72 9.19 6.31
CA LEU A 45 2.23 7.81 6.32
C LEU A 45 2.38 7.29 7.76
N HIS A 46 1.25 6.96 8.39
CA HIS A 46 1.18 6.64 9.83
C HIS A 46 1.68 5.25 10.23
N MET A 47 1.86 4.31 9.28
CA MET A 47 2.41 2.95 9.49
C MET A 47 1.75 2.14 10.64
N ARG A 48 0.48 2.43 10.95
CA ARG A 48 -0.27 1.79 12.05
C ARG A 48 -1.41 0.95 11.52
N MET A 49 -1.27 -0.37 11.64
CA MET A 49 -2.34 -1.33 11.40
C MET A 49 -3.23 -1.49 12.65
N THR A 50 -4.52 -1.68 12.42
CA THR A 50 -5.57 -1.86 13.45
C THR A 50 -6.28 -3.20 13.34
N THR A 51 -5.90 -4.02 12.34
CA THR A 51 -6.37 -5.39 12.10
C THR A 51 -5.20 -6.23 11.58
N SER A 52 -5.40 -7.54 11.40
CA SER A 52 -4.43 -8.43 10.72
C SER A 52 -4.39 -8.25 9.19
N THR A 53 -4.90 -7.12 8.68
CA THR A 53 -4.99 -6.79 7.26
C THR A 53 -4.25 -5.49 7.00
N ALA A 54 -3.28 -5.53 6.09
CA ALA A 54 -2.62 -4.34 5.58
C ALA A 54 -3.37 -3.89 4.33
N PHE A 55 -3.93 -2.68 4.36
CA PHE A 55 -4.55 -2.05 3.20
C PHE A 55 -3.72 -0.82 2.84
N ILE A 56 -2.95 -0.91 1.76
CA ILE A 56 -2.04 0.13 1.30
C ILE A 56 -2.59 0.74 0.01
N ARG A 57 -2.69 2.08 0.00
CA ARG A 57 -2.86 2.86 -1.23
C ARG A 57 -1.54 3.52 -1.59
N TYR A 58 -0.88 2.97 -2.59
CA TYR A 58 0.38 3.48 -3.12
C TYR A 58 0.10 4.45 -4.26
N ASN A 59 0.35 5.73 -4.03
CA ASN A 59 0.30 6.78 -5.06
C ASN A 59 1.73 7.07 -5.52
N GLY A 60 2.03 6.62 -6.73
CA GLY A 60 3.29 6.92 -7.37
C GLY A 60 3.30 8.31 -8.01
N ALA A 61 4.50 8.81 -8.28
CA ALA A 61 4.76 10.17 -8.74
C ALA A 61 5.32 10.23 -10.16
N ASN A 62 5.22 9.13 -10.91
CA ASN A 62 5.88 8.93 -12.20
C ASN A 62 7.39 9.24 -12.16
N HIS A 63 8.04 8.97 -11.02
CA HIS A 63 9.46 9.26 -10.78
C HIS A 63 10.23 7.97 -10.51
N PRO A 64 11.52 7.85 -10.89
CA PRO A 64 12.30 6.63 -10.66
C PRO A 64 12.30 6.14 -9.21
N THR A 65 12.20 7.04 -8.24
CA THR A 65 12.10 6.71 -6.81
C THR A 65 10.83 5.93 -6.44
N ASP A 66 9.85 5.82 -7.34
CA ASP A 66 8.70 4.95 -7.13
C ASP A 66 9.11 3.47 -7.01
N TYR A 67 10.15 3.05 -7.73
CA TYR A 67 10.68 1.68 -7.61
C TYR A 67 11.34 1.47 -6.25
N ASP A 68 12.14 2.44 -5.78
CA ASP A 68 12.80 2.37 -4.47
C ASP A 68 11.77 2.31 -3.32
N ARG A 69 10.67 3.07 -3.43
CA ARG A 69 9.57 3.03 -2.45
C ARG A 69 8.84 1.69 -2.47
N LEU A 70 8.59 1.12 -3.65
CA LEU A 70 7.99 -0.21 -3.77
C LEU A 70 8.89 -1.29 -3.16
N ASP A 71 10.20 -1.24 -3.40
CA ASP A 71 11.15 -2.18 -2.81
C ASP A 71 11.15 -2.07 -1.27
N ALA A 72 11.11 -0.84 -0.73
CA ALA A 72 10.96 -0.63 0.72
C ALA A 72 9.63 -1.19 1.28
N TRP A 73 8.55 -1.12 0.50
CA TRP A 73 7.28 -1.76 0.87
C TRP A 73 7.36 -3.29 0.85
N VAL A 74 8.07 -3.89 -0.10
CA VAL A 74 8.30 -5.35 -0.13
C VAL A 74 9.00 -5.79 1.16
N ASP A 75 10.06 -5.11 1.55
CA ASP A 75 10.78 -5.41 2.80
C ASP A 75 9.87 -5.27 4.03
N LYS A 76 9.06 -4.21 4.08
CA LYS A 76 8.13 -3.98 5.19
C LYS A 76 7.04 -5.04 5.27
N LEU A 77 6.49 -5.46 4.14
CA LEU A 77 5.45 -6.46 4.09
C LEU A 77 5.98 -7.85 4.43
N GLU A 78 7.21 -8.18 4.02
CA GLU A 78 7.87 -9.42 4.45
C GLU A 78 8.02 -9.47 5.97
N GLU A 79 8.50 -8.37 6.58
CA GLU A 79 8.59 -8.25 8.03
C GLU A 79 7.21 -8.46 8.70
N TRP A 80 6.17 -7.80 8.20
CA TRP A 80 4.82 -7.92 8.78
C TRP A 80 4.22 -9.32 8.59
N VAL A 81 4.47 -9.98 7.46
CA VAL A 81 4.07 -11.38 7.23
C VAL A 81 4.74 -12.30 8.24
N ALA A 82 6.03 -12.13 8.50
CA ALA A 82 6.74 -12.88 9.54
C ALA A 82 6.18 -12.63 10.95
N GLN A 83 5.56 -11.47 11.19
CA GLN A 83 4.89 -11.12 12.44
C GLN A 83 3.42 -11.56 12.51
N GLY A 84 2.90 -12.27 11.50
CA GLY A 84 1.55 -12.81 11.49
C GLY A 84 0.50 -12.00 10.73
N LEU A 85 0.91 -11.09 9.84
CA LEU A 85 0.01 -10.43 8.90
C LEU A 85 -0.71 -11.47 8.03
N GLN A 86 -2.03 -11.36 7.92
CA GLN A 86 -2.85 -12.39 7.26
C GLN A 86 -3.30 -11.99 5.85
N ASN A 87 -3.54 -10.69 5.62
CA ASN A 87 -4.07 -10.21 4.34
C ASN A 87 -3.31 -8.95 3.92
N ILE A 88 -2.97 -8.86 2.64
CA ILE A 88 -2.36 -7.68 2.02
C ILE A 88 -3.25 -7.25 0.86
N TYR A 89 -3.69 -5.99 0.91
CA TYR A 89 -4.35 -5.31 -0.20
C TYR A 89 -3.48 -4.12 -0.59
N PHE A 90 -2.80 -4.21 -1.74
CA PHE A 90 -1.87 -3.20 -2.21
C PHE A 90 -2.36 -2.59 -3.53
N PHE A 91 -2.87 -1.36 -3.46
CA PHE A 91 -3.43 -0.66 -4.62
C PHE A 91 -2.43 0.35 -5.16
N VAL A 92 -1.96 0.13 -6.39
CA VAL A 92 -1.03 1.02 -7.10
C VAL A 92 -1.82 2.00 -7.96
N HIS A 93 -1.56 3.29 -7.79
CA HIS A 93 -2.08 4.36 -8.62
C HIS A 93 -0.95 5.24 -9.16
N GLN A 94 -1.05 5.63 -10.43
CA GLN A 94 -0.17 6.59 -11.10
C GLN A 94 -1.02 7.60 -11.85
N ASN A 95 -0.49 8.82 -12.00
CA ASN A 95 -1.15 9.87 -12.80
C ASN A 95 -1.16 9.50 -14.29
N ILE A 96 -0.10 8.83 -14.77
CA ILE A 96 -0.04 8.26 -16.12
C ILE A 96 -0.45 6.79 -16.06
N GLU A 97 -1.65 6.47 -16.56
CA GLU A 97 -2.26 5.13 -16.42
C GLU A 97 -1.37 3.98 -16.93
N LYS A 98 -0.66 4.18 -18.06
CA LYS A 98 0.26 3.17 -18.63
C LYS A 98 1.43 2.79 -17.71
N ALA A 99 1.75 3.63 -16.72
CA ALA A 99 2.82 3.35 -15.76
C ALA A 99 2.36 2.44 -14.61
N SER A 100 1.06 2.37 -14.30
CA SER A 100 0.53 1.55 -13.21
C SER A 100 0.79 0.04 -13.43
N PRO A 101 0.58 -0.54 -14.63
CA PRO A 101 0.91 -1.95 -14.91
C PRO A 101 2.39 -2.26 -14.71
N LEU A 102 3.30 -1.36 -15.12
CA LEU A 102 4.74 -1.56 -14.97
C LEU A 102 5.16 -1.65 -13.50
N LEU A 103 4.69 -0.71 -12.68
CA LEU A 103 5.00 -0.73 -11.24
C LEU A 103 4.36 -1.90 -10.52
N SER A 104 3.13 -2.25 -10.89
CA SER A 104 2.45 -3.42 -10.35
C SER A 104 3.21 -4.70 -10.72
N ALA A 105 3.70 -4.83 -11.95
CA ALA A 105 4.51 -5.96 -12.39
C ALA A 105 5.84 -6.05 -11.61
N HIS A 106 6.53 -4.93 -11.42
CA HIS A 106 7.76 -4.86 -10.60
C HIS A 106 7.49 -5.33 -9.17
N PHE A 107 6.48 -4.76 -8.52
CA PHE A 107 6.11 -5.08 -7.14
C PHE A 107 5.71 -6.55 -6.99
N ILE A 108 4.87 -7.07 -7.90
CA ILE A 108 4.41 -8.47 -7.88
C ILE A 108 5.60 -9.43 -8.06
N LYS A 109 6.54 -9.13 -8.98
CA LYS A 109 7.72 -9.97 -9.18
C LYS A 109 8.54 -10.09 -7.89
N LYS A 110 8.81 -8.96 -7.22
CA LYS A 110 9.54 -8.93 -5.95
C LYS A 110 8.79 -9.66 -4.83
N MET A 111 7.47 -9.47 -4.72
CA MET A 111 6.65 -10.18 -3.73
C MET A 111 6.61 -11.69 -3.96
N ASN A 112 6.50 -12.14 -5.21
CA ASN A 112 6.59 -13.56 -5.58
C ASN A 112 7.94 -14.16 -5.18
N GLU A 113 9.03 -13.47 -5.49
CA GLU A 113 10.38 -13.90 -5.13
C GLU A 113 10.60 -13.98 -3.61
N ARG A 114 10.21 -12.94 -2.88
CA ARG A 114 10.49 -12.81 -1.43
C ARG A 114 9.58 -13.66 -0.55
N LEU A 115 8.31 -13.73 -0.90
CA LEU A 115 7.30 -14.45 -0.11
C LEU A 115 6.92 -15.80 -0.72
N SER A 116 7.66 -16.27 -1.73
CA SER A 116 7.38 -17.52 -2.44
C SER A 116 5.92 -17.61 -2.93
N LEU A 117 5.39 -16.49 -3.44
CA LEU A 117 4.03 -16.38 -3.96
C LEU A 117 3.98 -16.70 -5.46
N ASN A 118 2.76 -16.89 -5.97
CA ASN A 118 2.49 -17.10 -7.38
C ASN A 118 1.39 -16.15 -7.88
N LEU A 119 1.53 -14.86 -7.58
CA LEU A 119 0.63 -13.82 -8.05
C LEU A 119 0.84 -13.59 -9.55
N GLN A 120 -0.26 -13.40 -10.27
CA GLN A 120 -0.24 -13.15 -11.71
C GLN A 120 0.26 -11.73 -12.00
N LEU A 121 1.19 -11.61 -12.95
CA LEU A 121 1.60 -10.30 -13.47
C LEU A 121 0.48 -9.69 -14.31
N PRO A 122 0.33 -8.34 -14.29
CA PRO A 122 -0.65 -7.66 -15.13
C PRO A 122 -0.33 -7.89 -16.61
N LYS A 123 -1.38 -8.00 -17.43
CA LYS A 123 -1.23 -8.00 -18.88
C LYS A 123 -0.84 -6.59 -19.32
N MET A 124 0.31 -6.48 -19.96
CA MET A 124 0.75 -5.25 -20.58
C MET A 124 -0.04 -5.06 -21.87
N ASP A 125 -0.61 -3.87 -22.07
CA ASP A 125 -1.13 -3.51 -23.39
C ASP A 125 0.06 -3.47 -24.37
N ASN A 126 0.02 -4.34 -25.37
CA ASN A 126 0.89 -4.29 -26.53
C ASN A 126 0.17 -3.45 -27.60
N PRO A 127 0.50 -2.16 -27.78
CA PRO A 127 -0.05 -1.38 -28.89
C PRO A 127 0.66 -1.80 -30.20
N ASN A 128 0.51 -3.05 -30.62
CA ASN A 128 0.91 -3.51 -31.95
C ASN A 128 -0.21 -3.38 -32.98
N THR A 129 -1.34 -2.77 -32.63
CA THR A 129 -2.29 -2.26 -33.61
C THR A 129 -2.07 -0.76 -33.79
N LEU A 130 -1.09 -0.45 -34.63
CA LEU A 130 -1.16 0.75 -35.45
C LEU A 130 -2.39 0.60 -36.36
N PHE A 131 -3.03 1.72 -36.67
CA PHE A 131 -4.08 1.86 -37.68
C PHE A 131 -3.91 0.96 -38.90
#